data_AF-A0A8H6XEX2-F1
#
_entry.id   AF-A0A8H6XEX2-F1
#
_cell.length_a   1.000
_cell.length_b   1.000
_cell.length_c   1.000
_cell.angle_alpha   90.00
_cell.angle_beta   90.00
_cell.angle_gamma   90.00
#
_symmetry.space_group_name_H-M   'P 1'
#
loop_
_entity.id
_entity.type
_entity.pdbx_description
1 polymer ?
#
loop_
_entity_poly.entity_id
_entity_poly.type
_entity_poly.pdbx_seq_one_letter_code
_entity_poly.pdbx_strand_id
1 'polypeptide(L)'
;MPPAPLPVPTPNLPFSNIANVVPHPPNDPPSVADVIAAKNYAQRALTAAQYPNQIDAQTTSGALVYAHSILAAASGGAAAPPWFADALQLGLRQITTRLDAIEDRLDGIDTRLNSIDTKIDQLTIFASQNHNRTLGDGRPVPFKPVPFPDGSLPSENDNTPTALKN
;
A
#
# COMPACT_ATOMS: atom_id res chain seq x y z
N MET A 1 -10.06 22.37 -0.36
CA MET A 1 -9.87 22.76 1.06
C MET A 1 -8.76 23.81 1.10
N PRO A 2 -8.95 24.96 1.74
CA PRO A 2 -7.84 25.88 1.96
C PRO A 2 -6.78 25.19 2.85
N PRO A 3 -5.48 25.40 2.61
CA PRO A 3 -4.44 24.87 3.48
C PRO A 3 -4.66 25.40 4.90
N ALA A 4 -4.54 24.51 5.90
CA ALA A 4 -4.70 24.89 7.29
C ALA A 4 -3.68 26.00 7.64
N PRO A 5 -4.08 27.07 8.34
CA PRO A 5 -3.15 28.10 8.79
C PRO A 5 -2.10 27.44 9.70
N LEU A 6 -0.83 27.61 9.35
CA LEU A 6 0.30 27.01 10.05
C LEU A 6 0.27 27.41 11.53
N PRO A 7 0.39 26.47 12.48
CA PRO A 7 0.62 26.80 13.87
C PRO A 7 2.12 27.08 14.03
N VAL A 8 2.58 28.26 13.60
CA VAL A 8 3.92 28.74 13.94
C VAL A 8 3.80 29.72 15.11
N PRO A 9 3.86 29.25 16.37
CA PRO A 9 4.03 30.16 17.49
C PRO A 9 5.36 30.88 17.29
N THR A 10 5.30 32.21 17.17
CA THR A 10 6.50 33.05 17.28
C THR A 10 7.13 32.76 18.65
N PRO A 11 8.39 32.30 18.72
CA PRO A 11 9.02 32.02 20.00
C PRO A 11 9.10 33.32 20.80
N ASN A 12 8.42 33.36 21.96
CA ASN A 12 8.51 34.47 22.90
C ASN A 12 9.85 34.39 23.61
N LEU A 13 10.81 35.23 23.23
CA LEU A 13 12.17 35.19 23.77
C LEU A 13 12.53 36.55 24.38
N PRO A 14 12.98 36.59 25.64
CA PRO A 14 13.47 37.82 26.25
C PRO A 14 14.81 38.22 25.61
N PHE A 15 14.84 39.36 24.92
CA PHE A 15 16.06 39.85 24.28
C PHE A 15 16.91 40.67 25.24
N SER A 16 18.18 40.31 25.33
CA SER A 16 19.23 41.28 25.70
C SER A 16 20.43 41.06 24.78
N ASN A 17 20.37 41.76 23.65
CA ASN A 17 21.50 42.38 22.95
C ASN A 17 22.31 41.65 21.86
N ILE A 18 21.88 40.48 21.35
CA ILE A 18 22.68 39.78 20.31
C ILE A 18 21.85 39.04 19.24
N ALA A 19 20.53 38.95 19.43
CA ALA A 19 19.58 38.29 18.53
C ALA A 19 18.47 39.25 18.04
N ASN A 20 18.79 40.54 17.83
CA ASN A 20 17.81 41.63 17.61
C ASN A 20 17.11 41.66 16.24
N VAL A 21 16.83 40.51 15.62
CA VAL A 21 15.85 40.45 14.54
C VAL A 21 14.97 39.24 14.77
N VAL A 22 13.80 39.46 15.38
CA VAL A 22 12.71 38.48 15.37
C VAL A 22 12.36 38.25 13.89
N PRO A 23 12.38 37.01 13.38
CA PRO A 23 11.98 36.76 12.01
C PRO A 23 10.51 37.16 11.85
N HIS A 24 10.21 37.90 10.78
CA HIS A 24 8.85 38.35 10.49
C HIS A 24 7.93 37.13 10.26
N PRO A 25 6.61 37.28 10.47
CA PRO A 25 5.66 36.25 10.08
C PRO A 25 5.91 35.86 8.62
N PRO A 26 6.11 34.57 8.31
CA PRO A 26 6.39 34.12 6.96
C PRO A 26 5.19 34.41 6.05
N ASN A 27 5.44 34.62 4.75
CA ASN A 27 4.37 34.68 3.76
C ASN A 27 3.67 33.32 3.61
N ASP A 28 2.44 33.31 3.12
CA ASP A 28 1.72 32.09 2.74
C ASP A 28 1.50 32.08 1.22
N PRO A 29 2.23 31.25 0.43
CA PRO A 29 3.27 30.30 0.85
C PRO A 29 4.61 30.96 1.22
N PRO A 30 5.49 30.28 1.98
CA PRO A 30 6.77 30.83 2.40
C PRO A 30 7.64 31.18 1.20
N SER A 31 8.13 32.42 1.14
CA SER A 31 9.02 32.87 0.09
C SER A 31 10.45 32.36 0.31
N VAL A 32 11.28 32.42 -0.74
CA VAL A 32 12.72 32.11 -0.63
C VAL A 32 13.40 33.03 0.41
N ALA A 33 12.95 34.28 0.54
CA ALA A 33 13.45 35.22 1.54
C ALA A 33 13.11 34.78 2.97
N ASP A 34 11.92 34.21 3.18
CA ASP A 34 11.48 33.71 4.49
C ASP A 34 12.33 32.50 4.93
N VAL A 35 12.66 31.61 3.99
CA VAL A 35 13.57 30.46 4.24
C VAL A 35 14.96 30.93 4.66
N ILE A 36 15.52 31.91 3.95
CA ILE A 36 16.86 32.46 4.24
C ILE A 36 16.84 33.18 5.60
N ALA A 37 15.80 33.98 5.88
CA ALA A 37 15.65 34.68 7.15
C ALA A 37 15.57 33.70 8.33
N ALA A 38 14.78 32.63 8.20
CA ALA A 38 14.64 31.62 9.25
C ALA A 38 15.96 30.85 9.49
N LYS A 39 16.71 30.52 8.43
CA LYS A 39 18.03 29.89 8.55
C LYS A 39 19.06 30.80 9.24
N ASN A 40 19.11 32.07 8.84
CA ASN A 40 20.00 33.06 9.45
C ASN A 40 19.68 33.27 10.93
N TYR A 41 18.39 33.26 11.29
CA TYR A 41 17.94 33.35 12.67
C TYR A 41 18.42 32.15 13.51
N ALA A 42 18.24 30.92 13.00
CA ALA A 42 18.75 29.71 13.64
C ALA A 42 20.28 29.72 13.81
N GLN A 43 21.04 30.20 12.82
CA GLN A 43 22.50 30.33 12.91
C GLN A 43 22.94 31.35 13.96
N ARG A 44 22.24 32.48 14.08
CA ARG A 44 22.52 33.49 15.11
C ARG A 44 22.25 32.94 16.51
N ALA A 45 21.16 32.20 16.68
CA ALA A 45 20.87 31.51 17.93
C ALA A 45 22.00 30.51 18.27
N LEU A 46 22.36 29.61 17.36
CA LEU A 46 23.47 28.67 17.59
C LEU A 46 24.80 29.36 17.93
N THR A 47 25.10 30.50 17.29
CA THR A 47 26.32 31.27 17.56
C THR A 47 26.29 31.91 18.96
N ALA A 48 25.14 32.46 19.36
CA ALA A 48 24.96 33.03 20.70
C ALA A 48 25.01 31.95 21.80
N ALA A 49 24.53 30.73 21.52
CA ALA A 49 24.61 29.61 22.45
C ALA A 49 26.05 29.15 22.76
N GLN A 50 27.02 29.50 21.91
CA GLN A 50 28.44 29.19 22.16
C GLN A 50 29.04 30.03 23.29
N TYR A 51 28.44 31.19 23.59
CA TYR A 51 28.89 32.07 24.65
C TYR A 51 28.04 31.85 25.91
N PRO A 52 28.67 31.53 27.06
CA PRO A 52 27.93 31.27 28.30
C PRO A 52 27.12 32.51 28.73
N ASN A 53 25.89 32.27 29.23
CA ASN A 53 24.92 33.26 29.73
C ASN A 53 24.27 34.18 28.67
N GLN A 54 24.35 33.85 27.38
CA GLN A 54 23.75 34.69 26.33
C GLN A 54 22.38 34.25 25.88
N ILE A 55 22.16 32.95 25.68
CA ILE A 55 20.84 32.37 25.41
C ILE A 55 20.72 30.97 26.04
N ASP A 56 19.50 30.57 26.38
CA ASP A 56 19.22 29.24 26.93
C ASP A 56 19.09 28.16 25.84
N ALA A 57 19.29 26.90 26.21
CA ALA A 57 19.17 25.74 25.31
C ALA A 57 17.76 25.63 24.70
N GLN A 58 16.72 25.92 25.49
CA GLN A 58 15.33 25.89 25.01
C GLN A 58 15.08 26.93 23.91
N THR A 59 15.71 28.10 24.06
CA THR A 59 15.63 29.20 23.09
C THR A 59 16.29 28.82 21.77
N THR A 60 17.46 28.18 21.86
CA THR A 60 18.21 27.70 20.71
C THR A 60 17.45 26.62 19.94
N SER A 61 16.84 25.67 20.68
CA SER A 61 15.99 24.62 20.11
C SER A 61 14.76 25.20 19.40
N GLY A 62 14.09 26.19 20.00
CA GLY A 62 12.95 26.87 19.38
C GLY A 62 13.29 27.53 18.04
N ALA A 63 14.47 28.16 17.94
CA ALA A 63 14.93 28.77 16.69
C ALA A 63 15.22 27.73 15.58
N LEU A 64 15.78 26.57 15.94
CA LEU A 64 16.00 25.46 15.01
C LEU A 64 14.67 24.88 14.47
N VAL A 65 13.72 24.66 15.37
CA VAL A 65 12.39 24.13 15.02
C VAL A 65 11.66 25.11 14.09
N TYR A 66 11.74 26.41 14.36
CA TYR A 66 11.19 27.45 13.48
C TYR A 66 11.82 27.42 12.09
N ALA A 67 13.15 27.35 11.98
CA ALA A 67 13.80 27.27 10.67
C ALA A 67 13.41 26.00 9.91
N HIS A 68 13.26 24.88 10.61
CA HIS A 68 12.85 23.62 10.01
C HIS A 68 11.40 23.66 9.50
N SER A 69 10.47 24.28 10.24
CA SER A 69 9.07 24.37 9.82
C SER A 69 8.89 25.23 8.56
N ILE A 70 9.61 26.35 8.45
CA ILE A 70 9.62 27.19 7.25
C ILE A 70 10.22 26.45 6.05
N LEU A 71 11.34 25.74 6.25
CA LEU A 71 11.97 24.97 5.19
C LEU A 71 11.07 23.83 4.70
N ALA A 72 10.41 23.13 5.61
CA ALA A 72 9.45 22.07 5.27
C ALA A 72 8.27 22.63 4.47
N ALA A 73 7.67 23.73 4.91
CA ALA A 73 6.57 24.39 4.22
C ALA A 73 6.96 24.94 2.84
N ALA A 74 8.16 25.51 2.69
CA ALA A 74 8.68 26.00 1.42
C ALA A 74 9.04 24.87 0.44
N SER A 75 9.42 23.70 0.94
CA SER A 75 9.86 22.57 0.11
C SER A 75 8.73 21.85 -0.62
N GLY A 76 7.46 22.18 -0.32
CA GLY A 76 6.29 21.59 -1.00
C GLY A 76 6.16 20.06 -0.87
N GLY A 77 6.84 19.47 0.11
CA GLY A 77 7.18 18.04 0.10
C GLY A 77 8.39 17.82 -0.79
N ALA A 78 9.56 17.58 -0.18
CA ALA A 78 10.85 17.47 -0.85
C ALA A 78 10.77 16.75 -2.21
N ALA A 79 10.89 17.51 -3.30
CA ALA A 79 11.03 16.94 -4.63
C ALA A 79 12.27 16.04 -4.61
N ALA A 80 12.06 14.74 -4.82
CA ALA A 80 13.15 13.79 -4.82
C ALA A 80 14.24 14.21 -5.83
N PRO A 81 15.52 13.98 -5.55
CA PRO A 81 16.59 14.31 -6.49
C PRO A 81 16.32 13.69 -7.88
N PRO A 82 16.73 14.32 -8.99
CA PRO A 82 16.44 13.82 -10.33
C PRO A 82 16.85 12.36 -10.57
N TRP A 83 17.96 11.90 -9.98
CA TRP A 83 18.44 10.51 -10.08
C TRP A 83 17.56 9.49 -9.35
N PHE A 84 16.77 9.92 -8.37
CA PHE A 84 15.96 9.02 -7.52
C PHE A 84 14.82 8.38 -8.31
N ALA A 85 14.24 9.11 -9.26
CA ALA A 85 13.18 8.60 -10.11
C ALA A 85 13.65 7.41 -10.96
N ASP A 86 14.83 7.52 -11.57
CA ASP A 86 15.41 6.45 -12.39
C ASP A 86 15.75 5.22 -11.55
N ALA A 87 16.33 5.42 -10.36
CA ALA A 87 16.64 4.34 -9.43
C ALA A 87 15.38 3.61 -8.96
N LEU A 88 14.32 4.35 -8.64
CA LEU A 88 13.03 3.79 -8.25
C LEU A 88 12.40 3.02 -9.41
N GLN A 89 12.43 3.57 -10.62
CA GLN A 89 11.88 2.91 -11.81
C GLN A 89 12.60 1.59 -12.09
N LEU A 90 13.92 1.53 -11.95
CA LEU A 90 14.68 0.30 -12.11
C LEU A 90 14.28 -0.76 -11.09
N GLY A 91 14.14 -0.38 -9.82
CA GLY A 91 13.69 -1.29 -8.76
C GLY A 91 12.28 -1.80 -8.99
N LEU A 92 11.35 -0.93 -9.39
CA LEU A 92 9.97 -1.29 -9.67
C LEU A 92 9.83 -2.22 -10.87
N ARG A 93 10.62 -2.05 -11.94
CA ARG A 93 10.60 -2.96 -13.10
C ARG A 93 10.86 -4.41 -12.71
N GLN A 94 11.83 -4.65 -11.82
CA GLN A 94 12.12 -6.01 -11.36
C GLN A 94 10.94 -6.64 -10.61
N ILE A 95 10.22 -5.82 -9.84
CA ILE A 95 9.01 -6.26 -9.13
C ILE A 95 7.90 -6.59 -10.13
N THR A 96 7.63 -5.70 -11.09
CA THR A 96 6.62 -5.93 -12.13
C THR A 96 6.87 -7.22 -12.89
N THR A 97 8.09 -7.45 -13.37
CA THR A 97 8.43 -8.69 -14.10
C THR A 97 8.21 -9.96 -13.26
N ARG A 98 8.47 -9.89 -11.95
CA ARG A 98 8.21 -11.02 -11.05
C ARG A 98 6.72 -11.25 -10.82
N LEU A 99 5.90 -10.18 -10.83
CA LEU A 99 4.46 -10.28 -10.71
C LEU A 99 3.85 -10.88 -11.98
N ASP A 100 4.26 -10.44 -13.17
CA ASP A 100 3.80 -11.02 -14.44
C ASP A 100 4.08 -12.54 -14.48
N ALA A 101 5.29 -12.96 -14.08
CA ALA A 101 5.64 -14.38 -14.01
C ALA A 101 4.86 -15.16 -12.95
N ILE A 102 4.33 -14.50 -11.91
CA ILE A 102 3.43 -15.13 -10.93
C ILE A 102 2.04 -15.28 -11.53
N GLU A 103 1.53 -14.28 -12.24
CA GLU A 103 0.24 -14.32 -12.95
C GLU A 103 0.21 -15.49 -13.95
N ASP A 104 1.23 -15.63 -14.81
CA ASP A 104 1.34 -16.75 -15.76
C ASP A 104 1.29 -18.12 -15.06
N ARG A 105 1.93 -18.23 -13.89
CA ARG A 105 1.94 -19.48 -13.11
C ARG A 105 0.58 -19.78 -12.49
N LEU A 106 -0.17 -18.75 -12.10
CA LEU A 106 -1.52 -18.90 -11.56
C LEU A 106 -2.48 -19.34 -12.66
N ASP A 107 -2.42 -18.74 -13.85
CA ASP A 107 -3.22 -19.17 -15.01
C ASP A 107 -2.94 -20.64 -15.39
N GLY A 108 -1.65 -21.03 -15.33
CA GLY A 108 -1.24 -22.42 -15.53
C GLY A 108 -1.77 -23.37 -14.43
N ILE A 109 -1.91 -22.91 -13.20
CA ILE A 109 -2.50 -23.68 -12.10
C ILE A 109 -4.01 -23.84 -12.32
N ASP A 110 -4.72 -22.77 -12.65
CA ASP A 110 -6.18 -22.81 -12.89
C ASP A 110 -6.54 -23.77 -14.03
N THR A 111 -5.77 -23.74 -15.12
CA THR A 111 -5.94 -24.69 -16.23
C THR A 111 -5.77 -26.14 -15.78
N ARG A 112 -4.77 -26.41 -14.94
CA ARG A 112 -4.52 -27.76 -14.41
C ARG A 112 -5.60 -28.22 -13.44
N LEU A 113 -6.11 -27.32 -12.60
CA LEU A 113 -7.21 -27.59 -11.68
C LEU A 113 -8.50 -27.91 -12.45
N ASN A 114 -8.87 -27.11 -13.45
CA ASN A 114 -10.02 -27.39 -14.31
C ASN A 114 -9.92 -28.76 -15.00
N SER A 115 -8.72 -29.14 -15.46
CA SER A 115 -8.49 -30.47 -16.03
C SER A 115 -8.60 -31.59 -15.00
N ILE A 116 -8.21 -31.36 -13.75
CA ILE A 116 -8.34 -32.31 -12.65
C ILE A 116 -9.82 -32.50 -12.30
N ASP A 117 -10.59 -31.42 -12.17
CA ASP A 117 -12.03 -31.48 -11.89
C ASP A 117 -12.76 -32.32 -12.93
N THR A 118 -12.50 -32.06 -14.22
CA THR A 118 -13.08 -32.85 -15.33
C THR A 118 -12.74 -34.34 -15.21
N LYS A 119 -11.50 -34.68 -14.83
CA LYS A 119 -11.07 -36.07 -14.65
C LYS A 119 -11.72 -36.71 -13.42
N ILE A 120 -11.93 -35.96 -12.35
CA ILE A 120 -12.61 -36.42 -11.15
C ILE A 120 -14.08 -36.72 -11.45
N ASP A 121 -14.76 -35.88 -12.23
CA ASP A 121 -16.14 -36.13 -12.66
C ASP A 121 -16.24 -37.44 -13.46
N GLN A 122 -15.34 -37.64 -14.43
CA GLN A 122 -15.27 -38.87 -15.22
C GLN A 122 -15.01 -40.11 -14.35
N LEU A 123 -14.08 -40.01 -13.39
CA LEU A 123 -13.79 -41.09 -12.45
C LEU A 123 -14.98 -41.42 -11.57
N THR A 124 -15.73 -40.41 -11.13
CA THR A 124 -16.93 -40.58 -10.31
C THR A 124 -18.02 -41.31 -11.08
N ILE A 125 -18.27 -40.93 -12.33
CA ILE A 125 -19.22 -41.61 -13.23
C ILE A 125 -18.81 -43.08 -13.43
N PHE A 126 -17.53 -43.33 -13.75
CA PHE A 126 -17.02 -44.68 -13.97
C PHE A 126 -17.13 -45.55 -12.71
N ALA A 127 -16.79 -45.01 -11.54
CA ALA A 127 -16.88 -45.72 -10.27
C ALA A 127 -18.33 -46.11 -9.92
N SER A 128 -19.28 -45.19 -10.10
CA SER A 128 -20.71 -45.47 -9.89
C SER A 128 -21.23 -46.55 -10.85
N GLN A 129 -20.88 -46.47 -12.13
CA GLN A 129 -21.28 -47.47 -13.13
C GLN A 129 -20.70 -48.86 -12.81
N ASN A 130 -19.42 -48.95 -12.46
CA ASN A 130 -18.79 -50.22 -12.14
C ASN A 130 -19.36 -50.84 -10.86
N HIS A 131 -19.59 -50.02 -9.83
CA HIS A 131 -20.27 -50.50 -8.64
C HIS A 131 -21.62 -51.14 -9.00
N ASN A 132 -22.44 -50.46 -9.80
CA ASN A 132 -23.75 -50.98 -10.21
C ASN A 132 -23.63 -52.27 -11.04
N ARG A 133 -22.63 -52.39 -11.92
CA ARG A 133 -22.38 -53.62 -12.68
C ARG A 133 -22.02 -54.82 -11.79
N THR A 134 -21.33 -54.60 -10.67
CA THR A 134 -20.96 -55.70 -9.75
C THR A 134 -22.15 -56.30 -8.98
N LEU A 135 -23.29 -55.62 -8.93
CA LEU A 135 -24.48 -56.04 -8.17
C LEU A 135 -25.41 -57.00 -8.94
N GLY A 136 -25.02 -57.40 -10.17
CA GLY A 136 -25.77 -58.37 -10.98
C GLY A 136 -25.85 -59.79 -10.39
N ASP A 137 -25.15 -60.06 -9.28
CA ASP A 137 -25.13 -61.35 -8.58
C ASP A 137 -26.27 -61.51 -7.54
N GLY A 138 -27.16 -60.51 -7.41
CA GLY A 138 -28.33 -60.59 -6.54
C GLY A 138 -28.07 -60.23 -5.08
N ARG A 139 -26.93 -59.63 -4.74
CA ARG A 139 -26.69 -59.10 -3.39
C ARG A 139 -27.67 -57.96 -3.05
N PRO A 140 -28.22 -57.89 -1.83
CA PRO A 140 -29.19 -56.87 -1.42
C PRO A 140 -28.48 -55.55 -1.06
N VAL A 141 -27.68 -55.03 -1.99
CA VAL A 141 -27.00 -53.73 -1.86
C VAL A 141 -27.63 -52.77 -2.88
N PRO A 142 -27.98 -51.53 -2.49
CA PRO A 142 -28.63 -50.58 -3.40
C PRO A 142 -27.66 -50.05 -4.46
N PHE A 143 -28.19 -49.70 -5.63
CA PHE A 143 -27.44 -49.01 -6.67
C PHE A 143 -27.02 -47.61 -6.23
N LYS A 144 -25.85 -47.17 -6.71
CA LYS A 144 -25.40 -45.79 -6.58
C LYS A 144 -25.95 -44.94 -7.74
N PRO A 145 -26.38 -43.69 -7.48
CA PRO A 145 -26.73 -42.77 -8.55
C PRO A 145 -25.49 -42.48 -9.41
N VAL A 146 -25.68 -42.43 -10.72
CA VAL A 146 -24.62 -42.09 -11.69
C VAL A 146 -24.72 -40.60 -11.98
N PRO A 147 -23.71 -39.78 -11.64
CA PRO A 147 -23.70 -38.36 -11.95
C PRO A 147 -23.78 -38.10 -13.46
N PHE A 148 -24.28 -36.93 -13.84
CA PHE A 148 -24.24 -36.43 -15.21
C PHE A 148 -22.83 -35.98 -15.60
N PRO A 149 -22.54 -35.76 -16.90
CA PRO A 149 -21.24 -35.27 -17.36
C PRO A 149 -20.82 -33.91 -16.80
N ASP A 150 -21.74 -33.15 -16.23
CA ASP A 150 -21.50 -31.87 -15.53
C ASP A 150 -21.27 -32.04 -14.03
N GLY A 151 -21.14 -33.29 -13.55
CA GLY A 151 -20.95 -33.63 -12.14
C GLY A 151 -22.22 -33.61 -11.29
N SER A 152 -23.35 -33.12 -11.81
CA SER A 152 -24.60 -33.03 -11.05
C SER A 152 -25.24 -34.41 -10.82
N LEU A 153 -25.87 -34.59 -9.65
CA LEU A 153 -26.51 -35.85 -9.28
C LEU A 153 -27.95 -35.95 -9.81
N PRO A 154 -28.45 -37.14 -10.17
CA PRO A 154 -29.83 -37.31 -10.65
C PRO A 154 -30.97 -37.03 -9.65
N SER A 155 -30.71 -36.84 -8.35
CA SER A 155 -31.74 -36.55 -7.32
C SER A 155 -31.27 -35.37 -6.45
N GLU A 156 -32.08 -34.34 -6.16
CA GLU A 156 -33.24 -34.40 -5.23
C GLU A 156 -34.34 -33.35 -5.54
N ASN A 157 -34.26 -32.59 -6.64
CA ASN A 157 -35.23 -31.55 -6.99
C ASN A 157 -35.15 -31.17 -8.48
N ASP A 158 -35.87 -31.90 -9.32
CA ASP A 158 -36.15 -31.52 -10.72
C ASP A 158 -34.91 -31.27 -11.63
N ASN A 159 -34.05 -32.28 -11.77
CA ASN A 159 -32.83 -32.26 -12.59
C ASN A 159 -33.05 -32.70 -14.04
N THR A 160 -33.98 -32.05 -14.76
CA THR A 160 -33.87 -32.05 -16.23
C THR A 160 -32.72 -31.11 -16.61
N PRO A 161 -31.76 -31.54 -17.46
CA PRO A 161 -30.69 -30.68 -17.97
C PRO A 161 -31.32 -29.40 -18.51
N THR A 162 -30.77 -28.23 -18.19
CA THR A 162 -31.33 -26.93 -18.62
C THR A 162 -31.47 -26.84 -20.15
N ALA A 163 -30.72 -27.65 -20.90
CA ALA A 163 -30.81 -27.82 -22.35
C ALA A 163 -32.05 -28.60 -22.85
N LEU A 164 -32.89 -29.16 -21.97
CA LEU A 164 -34.07 -29.95 -22.29
C LEU A 164 -35.39 -29.37 -21.76
N LYS A 165 -35.35 -28.17 -21.17
CA LYS A 165 -36.55 -27.40 -20.82
C LYS A 165 -36.85 -26.44 -21.98
N ASN A 166 -37.77 -26.83 -22.87
CA ASN A 166 -38.32 -25.97 -23.94
C ASN A 166 -39.08 -24.77 -23.37
#